data_AF-A0A151Y5N6-F1
#
_entry.id   AF-A0A151Y5N6-F1
#
_cell.length_a   1.000
_cell.length_b   1.000
_cell.length_c   1.000
_cell.angle_alpha   90.00
_cell.angle_beta   90.00
_cell.angle_gamma   90.00
#
_symmetry.space_group_name_H-M   'P 1'
#
loop_
_entity.id
_entity.type
_entity.pdbx_description
1 polymer ?
#
loop_
_entity_poly.entity_id
_entity_poly.type
_entity_poly.pdbx_seq_one_letter_code
_entity_poly.pdbx_strand_id
1 'polypeptide(L)'
;MDLSQMVNENNDQRGERLRQERSRLNLSQKDFAALFGKKNMAVMRYEKGERVMGQEDLEALHKAGVDVWYLITGERTQHDLLSDEAKELLKYWDQVDPEQRQTLMTLVRNFAESFGKK
;
A
#
# COMPACT_ATOMS: atom_id res chain seq x y z
N MET A 1 -20.21 22.62 -2.21
CA MET A 1 -19.13 22.41 -1.23
C MET A 1 -17.99 23.33 -1.61
N ASP A 2 -17.50 24.17 -0.69
CA ASP A 2 -16.35 25.04 -0.97
C ASP A 2 -15.04 24.24 -0.96
N LEU A 3 -14.04 24.67 -1.74
CA LEU A 3 -12.72 24.02 -1.85
C LEU A 3 -12.06 23.85 -0.49
N SER A 4 -12.23 24.83 0.42
CA SER A 4 -11.71 24.78 1.78
C SER A 4 -12.30 23.63 2.59
N GLN A 5 -13.61 23.34 2.42
CA GLN A 5 -14.27 22.21 3.08
C GLN A 5 -13.76 20.88 2.54
N MET A 6 -13.61 20.77 1.22
CA MET A 6 -13.08 19.56 0.58
C MET A 6 -11.65 19.24 1.02
N VAL A 7 -10.78 20.25 1.17
CA VAL A 7 -9.40 20.07 1.63
C VAL A 7 -9.35 19.59 3.08
N ASN A 8 -10.21 20.13 3.95
CA ASN A 8 -10.27 19.72 5.35
C ASN A 8 -10.77 18.28 5.50
N GLU A 9 -11.85 17.91 4.78
CA GLU A 9 -12.37 16.55 4.77
C GLU A 9 -11.31 15.53 4.29
N ASN A 10 -10.53 15.89 3.26
CA ASN A 10 -9.43 15.05 2.78
C ASN A 10 -8.31 14.88 3.82
N ASN A 11 -8.01 15.93 4.58
CA ASN A 11 -7.01 15.87 5.65
C ASN A 11 -7.49 15.03 6.83
N ASP A 12 -8.76 15.15 7.22
CA ASP A 12 -9.38 14.35 8.28
C ASP A 12 -9.36 12.86 7.93
N GLN A 13 -9.72 12.51 6.68
CA GLN A 13 -9.65 11.14 6.19
C GLN A 13 -8.21 10.60 6.21
N ARG A 14 -7.22 11.41 5.83
CA ARG A 14 -5.80 11.03 5.92
C ARG A 14 -5.34 10.81 7.37
N GLY A 15 -5.79 11.66 8.28
CA GLY A 15 -5.50 11.53 9.70
C GLY A 15 -6.06 10.24 10.29
N GLU A 16 -7.28 9.88 9.93
CA GLU A 16 -7.91 8.63 10.34
C GLU A 16 -7.16 7.41 9.79
N ARG A 17 -6.77 7.42 8.50
CA ARG A 17 -5.97 6.34 7.93
C ARG A 17 -4.61 6.17 8.61
N LEU A 18 -3.98 7.27 9.01
CA LEU A 18 -2.73 7.24 9.79
C LEU A 18 -2.96 6.57 11.16
N ARG A 19 -4.06 6.91 11.82
CA ARG A 19 -4.45 6.30 13.11
C ARG A 19 -4.67 4.80 12.98
N GLN A 20 -5.31 4.37 11.91
CA GLN A 20 -5.55 2.95 11.62
C GLN A 20 -4.24 2.21 11.37
N GLU A 21 -3.32 2.79 10.60
CA GLU A 21 -2.01 2.18 10.36
C GLU A 21 -1.15 2.06 11.62
N ARG A 22 -1.12 3.11 12.43
CA ARG A 22 -0.46 3.04 13.73
C ARG A 22 -1.05 1.93 14.60
N SER A 23 -2.37 1.82 14.62
CA SER A 23 -3.09 0.80 15.42
C SER A 23 -2.85 -0.61 14.89
N ARG A 24 -2.76 -0.80 13.57
CA ARG A 24 -2.40 -2.08 12.94
C ARG A 24 -1.02 -2.58 13.39
N LEU A 25 -0.08 -1.66 13.59
CA LEU A 25 1.26 -1.96 14.11
C LEU A 25 1.31 -2.09 15.64
N ASN A 26 0.19 -1.92 16.36
CA ASN A 26 0.10 -1.93 17.82
C ASN A 26 1.00 -0.90 18.52
N LEU A 27 1.18 0.29 17.91
CA LEU A 27 2.05 1.33 18.44
C LEU A 27 1.27 2.46 19.13
N SER A 28 1.85 2.98 20.23
CA SER A 28 1.41 4.25 20.80
C SER A 28 1.75 5.41 19.86
N GLN A 29 1.09 6.57 19.99
CA GLN A 29 1.45 7.76 19.20
C GLN A 29 2.90 8.18 19.42
N LYS A 30 3.46 7.95 20.61
CA LYS A 30 4.85 8.24 20.94
C LYS A 30 5.81 7.31 20.19
N ASP A 31 5.56 6.01 20.21
CA ASP A 31 6.42 5.02 19.57
C ASP A 31 6.33 5.14 18.04
N PHE A 32 5.14 5.45 17.52
CA PHE A 32 4.94 5.72 16.11
C PHE A 32 5.70 6.98 15.65
N ALA A 33 5.70 8.06 16.46
CA ALA A 33 6.47 9.26 16.16
C ALA A 33 7.98 9.01 16.06
N ALA A 34 8.49 8.05 16.85
CA ALA A 34 9.90 7.68 16.84
C ALA A 34 10.33 7.04 15.50
N LEU A 35 9.42 6.39 14.77
CA LEU A 35 9.72 5.77 13.46
C LEU A 35 10.23 6.76 12.41
N PHE A 36 9.81 8.03 12.52
CA PHE A 36 10.17 9.11 11.60
C PHE A 36 10.83 10.30 12.32
N GLY A 37 11.38 10.07 13.51
CA GLY A 37 12.19 11.03 14.24
C GLY A 37 11.46 12.29 14.71
N LYS A 38 10.14 12.21 14.94
CA LYS A 38 9.33 13.34 15.42
C LYS A 38 8.84 13.14 16.84
N LYS A 39 8.26 14.20 17.41
CA LYS A 39 7.63 14.18 18.73
C LYS A 39 6.20 13.64 18.63
N ASN A 40 5.69 13.08 19.73
CA ASN A 40 4.30 12.62 19.88
C ASN A 40 3.26 13.65 19.37
N MET A 41 3.50 14.94 19.64
CA MET A 41 2.62 16.04 19.18
C MET A 41 2.47 16.12 17.66
N ALA A 42 3.47 15.69 16.88
CA ALA A 42 3.36 15.66 15.42
C ALA A 42 2.31 14.63 14.98
N VAL A 43 2.39 13.41 15.50
CA VAL A 43 1.40 12.35 15.23
C VAL A 43 -0.01 12.79 15.63
N MET A 44 -0.16 13.40 16.80
CA MET A 44 -1.47 13.89 17.25
C MET A 44 -2.08 14.90 16.27
N ARG A 45 -1.27 15.84 15.74
CA ARG A 45 -1.74 16.85 14.77
C ARG A 45 -2.04 16.23 13.41
N TYR A 46 -1.25 15.24 12.98
CA TYR A 46 -1.51 14.51 11.75
C TYR A 46 -2.81 13.72 11.83
N GLU A 47 -3.04 12.98 12.92
CA GLU A 47 -4.27 12.20 13.11
C GLU A 47 -5.53 13.06 13.24
N LYS A 48 -5.40 14.33 13.64
CA LYS A 48 -6.50 15.29 13.70
C LYS A 48 -6.74 16.07 12.41
N GLY A 49 -5.97 15.82 11.35
CA GLY A 49 -6.06 16.60 10.10
C GLY A 49 -5.50 18.03 10.20
N GLU A 50 -5.00 18.45 11.37
CA GLU A 50 -4.46 19.81 11.61
C GLU A 50 -3.15 20.07 10.87
N ARG A 51 -2.45 19.01 10.44
CA ARG A 51 -1.20 19.11 9.70
C ARG A 51 -1.06 17.93 8.73
N VAL A 52 -0.43 18.18 7.59
CA VAL A 52 -0.12 17.17 6.58
C VAL A 52 1.32 16.65 6.77
N MET A 53 1.52 15.34 6.58
CA MET A 53 2.84 14.71 6.58
C MET A 53 3.67 15.19 5.39
N GLY A 54 4.96 15.41 5.61
CA GLY A 54 5.91 15.69 4.53
C GLY A 54 6.38 14.41 3.84
N GLN A 55 7.10 14.57 2.72
CA GLN A 55 7.68 13.44 1.99
C GLN A 55 8.64 12.61 2.88
N GLU A 56 9.50 13.25 3.66
CA GLU A 56 10.46 12.54 4.52
C GLU A 56 9.75 11.71 5.60
N ASP A 57 8.62 12.20 6.11
CA ASP A 57 7.80 11.46 7.08
C ASP A 57 7.23 10.19 6.41
N LEU A 58 6.71 10.29 5.18
CA LEU A 58 6.16 9.16 4.44
C LEU A 58 7.22 8.11 4.08
N GLU A 59 8.41 8.54 3.66
CA GLU A 59 9.52 7.62 3.34
C GLU A 59 9.97 6.83 4.58
N ALA A 60 10.07 7.50 5.74
CA ALA A 60 10.42 6.84 6.99
C ALA A 60 9.33 5.87 7.46
N LEU A 61 8.06 6.25 7.36
CA LEU A 61 6.93 5.38 7.69
C LEU A 61 6.86 4.15 6.78
N HIS A 62 7.11 4.30 5.47
CA HIS A 62 7.17 3.17 4.55
C HIS A 62 8.23 2.14 4.97
N LYS A 63 9.44 2.60 5.29
CA LYS A 63 10.53 1.74 5.79
C LYS A 63 10.18 1.03 7.09
N ALA A 64 9.32 1.63 7.90
CA ALA A 64 8.82 1.05 9.15
C ALA A 64 7.62 0.09 8.96
N GLY A 65 7.24 -0.22 7.72
CA GLY A 65 6.18 -1.19 7.42
C GLY A 65 4.77 -0.59 7.43
N VAL A 66 4.65 0.74 7.36
CA VAL A 66 3.36 1.42 7.14
C VAL A 66 2.97 1.35 5.67
N ASP A 67 1.70 1.05 5.42
CA ASP A 67 1.09 1.04 4.10
C ASP A 67 0.86 2.49 3.63
N VAL A 68 1.91 3.11 3.07
CA VAL A 68 1.85 4.49 2.59
C VAL A 68 0.90 4.66 1.41
N TRP A 69 0.71 3.63 0.59
CA TRP A 69 -0.30 3.66 -0.46
C TRP A 69 -1.68 3.87 0.15
N TYR A 70 -2.04 3.07 1.16
CA TYR A 70 -3.29 3.24 1.90
C TYR A 70 -3.42 4.63 2.52
N LEU A 71 -2.37 5.18 3.11
CA LEU A 71 -2.42 6.54 3.66
C LEU A 71 -2.81 7.58 2.59
N ILE A 72 -2.27 7.45 1.38
CA ILE A 72 -2.47 8.42 0.30
C ILE A 72 -3.82 8.20 -0.40
N THR A 73 -4.15 6.96 -0.75
CA THR A 73 -5.26 6.61 -1.65
C THR A 73 -6.51 6.12 -0.94
N GLY A 74 -6.37 5.60 0.28
CA GLY A 74 -7.45 4.89 0.98
C GLY A 74 -7.63 3.44 0.55
N GLU A 75 -6.82 2.95 -0.38
CA GLU A 75 -6.84 1.57 -0.85
C GLU A 75 -5.71 0.78 -0.19
N ARG A 76 -6.01 -0.40 0.35
CA ARG A 76 -4.99 -1.24 0.98
C ARG A 76 -4.03 -1.78 -0.08
N THR A 77 -2.73 -1.70 0.19
CA THR A 77 -1.76 -2.39 -0.65
C THR A 77 -2.05 -3.89 -0.57
N GLN A 78 -2.33 -4.49 -1.72
CA GLN A 78 -2.41 -5.93 -1.84
C GLN A 78 -0.98 -6.46 -1.96
N HIS A 79 -0.31 -6.56 -0.80
CA HIS A 79 0.90 -7.35 -0.70
C HIS A 79 0.51 -8.80 -0.99
N ASP A 80 1.13 -9.42 -1.99
CA ASP A 80 0.91 -10.81 -2.39
C ASP A 80 -0.38 -11.10 -3.17
N LEU A 81 -0.64 -10.30 -4.21
CA LEU A 81 -1.62 -10.63 -5.27
C LEU A 81 -1.39 -12.00 -5.95
N LEU A 82 -0.17 -12.51 -5.88
CA LEU A 82 0.26 -13.74 -6.53
C LEU A 82 0.77 -14.70 -5.47
N SER A 83 0.39 -15.98 -5.60
CA SER A 83 1.00 -17.05 -4.82
C SER A 83 2.50 -17.16 -5.17
N ASP A 84 3.27 -17.82 -4.32
CA ASP A 84 4.70 -18.02 -4.58
C ASP A 84 4.94 -18.83 -5.87
N GLU A 85 4.04 -19.77 -6.20
CA GLU A 85 4.07 -20.50 -7.47
C GLU A 85 3.79 -19.58 -8.68
N ALA A 86 2.85 -18.63 -8.54
CA ALA A 86 2.57 -17.66 -9.58
C ALA A 86 3.75 -16.67 -9.78
N LYS A 87 4.43 -16.28 -8.69
CA LYS A 87 5.67 -15.49 -8.76
C LYS A 87 6.80 -16.27 -9.44
N GLU A 88 6.93 -17.57 -9.15
CA GLU A 88 7.91 -18.43 -9.81
C GLU A 88 7.66 -18.55 -11.32
N LEU A 89 6.40 -18.68 -11.75
CA LEU A 89 6.05 -18.67 -13.17
C LEU A 89 6.49 -17.36 -13.87
N LEU A 90 6.26 -16.20 -13.24
CA LEU A 90 6.69 -14.91 -13.79
C LEU A 90 8.21 -14.78 -13.87
N LYS A 91 8.96 -15.35 -12.91
CA LYS A 91 10.43 -15.39 -12.98
C LYS A 91 10.92 -16.13 -14.22
N TYR A 92 10.25 -17.20 -14.63
CA TYR A 92 10.58 -17.92 -15.85
C TYR A 92 10.11 -17.18 -17.10
N TRP A 93 8.98 -16.47 -17.04
CA TRP A 93 8.45 -15.69 -18.18
C TRP A 93 9.49 -14.74 -18.77
N ASP A 94 10.26 -14.04 -17.93
CA ASP A 94 11.30 -13.11 -18.41
C ASP A 94 12.46 -13.81 -19.11
N GLN A 95 12.69 -15.09 -18.83
CA GLN A 95 13.74 -15.92 -19.44
C GLN A 95 13.28 -16.59 -20.74
N VAL A 96 11.96 -16.63 -21.00
CA VAL A 96 11.41 -17.20 -22.23
C VAL A 96 11.72 -16.27 -23.39
N ASP A 97 12.24 -16.86 -24.47
CA ASP A 97 12.45 -16.17 -25.74
C ASP A 97 11.18 -15.42 -26.16
N PRO A 98 11.24 -14.11 -26.45
CA PRO A 98 10.09 -13.32 -26.87
C PRO A 98 9.25 -13.98 -27.97
N GLU A 99 9.86 -14.71 -28.92
CA GLU A 99 9.16 -15.41 -29.99
C GLU A 99 8.31 -16.59 -29.48
N GLN A 100 8.71 -17.21 -28.35
CA GLN A 100 8.04 -18.36 -27.75
C GLN A 100 7.00 -17.99 -26.69
N ARG A 101 7.01 -16.74 -26.20
CA ARG A 101 6.07 -16.25 -25.18
C ARG A 101 4.61 -16.45 -25.56
N GLN A 102 4.28 -16.24 -26.84
CA GLN A 102 2.90 -16.44 -27.32
C GLN A 102 2.45 -17.90 -27.21
N THR A 103 3.31 -18.85 -27.55
CA THR A 103 3.02 -20.28 -27.42
C THR A 103 2.83 -20.66 -25.96
N LEU A 104 3.72 -20.22 -25.07
CA LEU A 104 3.60 -20.47 -23.63
C LEU A 104 2.28 -19.89 -23.07
N MET A 105 1.93 -18.66 -23.47
CA MET A 105 0.68 -18.04 -23.04
C MET A 105 -0.56 -18.80 -23.52
N THR A 106 -0.54 -19.31 -24.75
CA THR A 106 -1.61 -20.16 -25.27
C THR A 106 -1.75 -21.45 -24.46
N LEU A 107 -0.64 -22.09 -24.07
CA LEU A 107 -0.69 -23.29 -23.22
C LEU A 107 -1.32 -22.98 -21.86
N VAL A 108 -0.85 -21.93 -21.18
CA VAL A 108 -1.39 -21.51 -19.88
C VAL A 108 -2.89 -21.24 -19.97
N ARG A 109 -3.34 -20.50 -20.99
CA ARG A 109 -4.76 -20.23 -21.24
C ARG A 109 -5.56 -21.51 -21.44
N ASN A 110 -5.09 -22.39 -22.30
CA ASN A 110 -5.77 -23.66 -22.57
C ASN A 110 -5.94 -24.47 -21.28
N PHE A 111 -4.90 -24.57 -20.44
CA PHE A 111 -5.00 -25.27 -19.15
C PHE A 111 -5.97 -24.60 -18.19
N ALA A 112 -5.94 -23.28 -18.04
CA ALA A 112 -6.85 -22.56 -17.16
C ALA A 112 -8.33 -22.74 -17.56
N GLU A 113 -8.62 -22.68 -18.85
CA GLU A 113 -9.99 -22.83 -19.39
C GLU A 113 -10.48 -24.29 -19.41
N SER A 114 -9.57 -25.25 -19.57
CA SER A 114 -9.90 -26.68 -19.60
C SER A 114 -10.38 -27.22 -18.24
N PHE A 115 -9.93 -26.62 -17.14
CA PHE A 115 -10.30 -27.03 -15.78
C PHE A 115 -11.29 -26.09 -15.09
N GLY A 116 -11.64 -24.94 -15.71
CA GLY A 116 -12.55 -23.93 -15.14
C GLY A 116 -14.05 -24.21 -15.36
N LYS A 117 -14.44 -25.30 -16.03
CA LYS A 117 -15.84 -25.69 -16.24
C LYS A 117 -16.22 -26.90 -15.37
N LYS A 118 -16.65 -26.64 -14.13
CA LYS A 118 -17.58 -27.50 -13.38
C LYS A 118 -18.50 -26.65 -12.54
#